data_AF-A0A370IAY4-F1
#
_entry.id   AF-A0A370IAY4-F1
#
_cell.length_a   1.000
_cell.length_b   1.000
_cell.length_c   1.000
_cell.angle_alpha   90.00
_cell.angle_beta   90.00
_cell.angle_gamma   90.00
#
_symmetry.space_group_name_H-M   'P 1'
#
loop_
_entity.id
_entity.type
_entity.pdbx_description
1 polymer ?
#
loop_
_entity_poly.entity_id
_entity_poly.type
_entity_poly.pdbx_seq_one_letter_code
_entity_poly.pdbx_strand_id
1 'polypeptide(L)'
;MPIDGSAADYSWELRHDDRVVESGALSWEDAHPWTGKAATDVYEMSSELFDLACSTALEDCRDAVVDARMEGRPDPVPIDRLAVILRDADGGELIAMTAKLIHLPITDAYVEEQIALLRATEEEDRRLALARQQNLEQPHLSALLNYPLEPPLPPLEPPEPPPAPDPQSQRVDDLERAAEDLRESAVDPDHCRRKLFEAEHRLADAEQQQRQLIHLGDEIALEAAAGHVTRCAEQVSFWHDRSSEVTEIYLRAAALDAEANRLRRSN
;
A
#
# COMPACT_ATOMS: atom_id res chain seq x y z
N MET A 1 17.11 -28.09 25.77
CA MET A 1 17.63 -26.75 26.08
C MET A 1 16.44 -25.89 26.45
N PRO A 2 16.38 -25.32 27.65
CA PRO A 2 15.33 -24.38 28.00
C PRO A 2 15.58 -23.09 27.19
N ILE A 3 14.53 -22.58 26.55
CA ILE A 3 14.53 -21.25 25.95
C ILE A 3 14.42 -20.30 27.14
N ASP A 4 15.48 -19.52 27.40
CA ASP A 4 15.42 -18.42 28.35
C ASP A 4 14.29 -17.48 27.90
N GLY A 5 13.23 -17.42 28.71
CA GLY A 5 12.23 -16.37 28.58
C GLY A 5 12.88 -15.09 29.03
N SER A 6 13.44 -14.32 28.09
CA SER A 6 13.89 -12.96 28.36
C SER A 6 12.72 -12.22 28.99
N ALA A 7 12.91 -11.73 30.21
CA ALA A 7 11.91 -10.89 30.87
C ALA A 7 11.83 -9.58 30.07
N ALA A 8 10.63 -9.12 29.75
CA ALA A 8 10.44 -7.84 29.07
C ALA A 8 11.06 -6.71 29.92
N ASP A 9 11.84 -5.85 29.28
CA ASP A 9 12.49 -4.71 29.95
C ASP A 9 11.52 -3.56 30.21
N TYR A 10 10.50 -3.44 29.34
CA TYR A 10 9.46 -2.43 29.45
C TYR A 10 8.11 -2.94 28.96
N SER A 11 7.06 -2.27 29.40
CA SER A 11 5.70 -2.39 28.87
C SER A 11 5.24 -1.06 28.30
N TRP A 12 4.33 -1.11 27.33
CA TRP A 12 3.79 0.06 26.68
C TRP A 12 2.26 -0.06 26.57
N GLU A 13 1.59 1.09 26.60
CA GLU A 13 0.14 1.22 26.43
C GLU A 13 -0.15 2.39 25.48
N LEU A 14 -0.98 2.13 24.48
CA LEU A 14 -1.63 3.16 23.67
C LEU A 14 -3.07 3.33 24.16
N ARG A 15 -3.47 4.58 24.42
CA ARG A 15 -4.79 4.91 24.94
C ARG A 15 -5.49 5.95 24.07
N HIS A 16 -6.76 5.72 23.78
CA HIS A 16 -7.67 6.66 23.15
C HIS A 16 -8.76 7.03 24.17
N ASP A 17 -8.89 8.32 24.51
CA ASP A 17 -9.89 8.83 25.45
C ASP A 17 -10.01 7.99 26.74
N ASP A 18 -8.85 7.76 27.36
CA ASP A 18 -8.66 6.95 28.58
C ASP A 18 -8.88 5.43 28.43
N ARG A 19 -9.30 4.93 27.27
CA ARG A 19 -9.38 3.49 26.97
C ARG A 19 -8.06 2.97 26.41
N VAL A 20 -7.53 1.89 26.97
CA VAL A 20 -6.40 1.15 26.37
C VAL A 20 -6.90 0.49 25.09
N VAL A 21 -6.30 0.85 23.96
CA VAL A 21 -6.61 0.27 22.65
C VAL A 21 -5.57 -0.76 22.26
N GLU A 22 -4.34 -0.58 22.71
CA GLU A 22 -3.26 -1.52 22.45
C GLU A 22 -2.24 -1.47 23.58
N SER A 23 -1.58 -2.60 23.82
CA SER A 23 -0.55 -2.71 24.84
C SER A 23 0.37 -3.88 24.54
N GLY A 24 1.62 -3.79 24.99
CA GLY A 24 2.58 -4.87 24.85
C GLY A 24 3.70 -4.77 25.87
N ALA A 25 4.58 -5.76 25.85
CA ALA A 25 5.79 -5.80 26.68
C ALA A 25 6.93 -6.38 25.84
N LEU A 26 8.09 -5.74 25.88
CA LEU A 26 9.22 -5.98 24.97
C LEU A 26 10.56 -5.78 25.70
N SER A 27 11.62 -6.38 25.15
CA SER A 27 12.99 -5.98 25.49
C SER A 27 13.42 -4.78 24.62
N TRP A 28 14.39 -3.99 25.08
CA TRP A 28 14.95 -2.88 24.29
C TRP A 28 15.67 -3.34 23.02
N GLU A 29 16.16 -4.58 23.00
CA GLU A 29 16.84 -5.17 21.85
C GLU A 29 15.87 -5.64 20.75
N ASP A 30 14.60 -5.82 21.10
CA ASP A 30 13.57 -6.27 20.16
C ASP A 30 12.98 -5.12 19.36
N ALA A 31 12.62 -5.40 18.10
CA ALA A 31 11.91 -4.43 17.28
C ALA A 31 10.48 -4.18 17.81
N HIS A 32 10.12 -2.92 18.01
CA HIS A 32 8.78 -2.55 18.44
C HIS A 32 7.76 -2.74 17.31
N PRO A 33 6.56 -3.29 17.58
CA PRO A 33 5.67 -3.70 16.50
C PRO A 33 5.16 -2.54 15.63
N TRP A 34 4.90 -1.40 16.26
CA TRP A 34 4.50 -0.19 15.54
C TRP A 34 5.61 0.43 14.70
N THR A 35 6.83 0.54 15.24
CA THR A 35 7.91 1.30 14.58
C THR A 35 8.82 0.42 13.71
N GLY A 36 8.78 -0.90 13.91
CA GLY A 36 9.66 -1.87 13.26
C GLY A 36 11.13 -1.75 13.68
N LYS A 37 11.45 -0.99 14.74
CA LYS A 37 12.82 -0.68 15.17
C LYS A 37 13.04 -1.07 16.62
N ALA A 38 14.25 -1.51 16.93
CA ALA A 38 14.76 -1.51 18.30
C ALA A 38 15.20 -0.08 18.67
N ALA A 39 15.06 0.31 19.92
CA ALA A 39 15.52 1.61 20.40
C ALA A 39 16.55 1.45 21.51
N THR A 40 17.48 2.40 21.56
CA THR A 40 18.53 2.40 22.58
C THR A 40 18.18 3.21 23.82
N ASP A 41 17.10 4.01 23.74
CA ASP A 41 16.62 4.88 24.79
C ASP A 41 15.08 5.00 24.78
N VAL A 42 14.52 5.27 25.96
CA VAL A 42 13.09 5.45 26.20
C VAL A 42 12.55 6.62 25.39
N TYR A 43 13.28 7.73 25.28
CA TYR A 43 12.79 8.93 24.60
C TYR A 43 12.67 8.73 23.08
N GLU A 44 13.65 8.05 22.48
CA GLU A 44 13.63 7.68 21.05
C GLU A 44 12.40 6.80 20.75
N MET A 45 12.22 5.71 21.51
CA MET A 45 11.09 4.80 21.31
C MET A 45 9.75 5.51 21.50
N SER A 46 9.59 6.23 22.60
CA SER A 46 8.33 6.89 22.94
C SER A 46 7.95 7.98 21.96
N SER A 47 8.92 8.76 21.45
CA SER A 47 8.66 9.80 20.45
C SER A 47 8.21 9.19 19.13
N GLU A 48 8.92 8.18 18.63
CA GLU A 48 8.54 7.53 17.36
C GLU A 48 7.18 6.83 17.46
N LEU A 49 6.95 6.09 18.55
CA LEU A 49 5.66 5.44 18.81
C LEU A 49 4.53 6.47 18.92
N PHE A 50 4.77 7.57 19.62
CA PHE A 50 3.77 8.62 19.82
C PHE A 50 3.41 9.35 18.53
N ASP A 51 4.40 9.72 17.73
CA ASP A 51 4.18 10.38 16.43
C ASP A 51 3.39 9.47 15.49
N LEU A 52 3.80 8.20 15.40
CA LEU A 52 3.12 7.23 14.55
C LEU A 52 1.68 6.99 15.03
N ALA A 53 1.47 6.79 16.33
CA ALA A 53 0.14 6.62 16.90
C ALA A 53 -0.76 7.83 16.66
N CYS A 54 -0.24 9.06 16.76
CA CYS A 54 -0.99 10.27 16.42
C CYS A 54 -1.38 10.31 14.95
N SER A 55 -0.45 10.02 14.02
CA SER A 55 -0.77 10.01 12.59
C SER A 55 -1.79 8.93 12.23
N THR A 56 -1.61 7.72 12.75
CA THR A 56 -2.53 6.60 12.50
C THR A 56 -3.92 6.91 13.05
N ALA A 57 -4.05 7.42 14.27
CA ALA A 57 -5.37 7.75 14.83
C ALA A 57 -6.11 8.84 14.03
N LEU A 58 -5.38 9.83 13.47
CA LEU A 58 -5.97 10.87 12.62
C LEU A 58 -6.39 10.30 11.25
N GLU A 59 -5.56 9.44 10.65
CA GLU A 59 -5.86 8.79 9.37
C GLU A 59 -7.03 7.82 9.50
N ASP A 60 -7.03 6.95 10.51
CA ASP A 60 -8.12 6.00 10.78
C ASP A 60 -9.44 6.73 11.03
N CYS A 61 -9.42 7.84 11.79
CA CYS A 61 -10.62 8.63 12.00
C CYS A 61 -11.12 9.27 10.70
N ARG A 62 -10.21 9.76 9.84
CA ARG A 62 -10.57 10.35 8.55
C ARG A 62 -11.21 9.29 7.65
N ASP A 63 -10.57 8.15 7.51
CA ASP A 63 -11.00 7.08 6.63
C ASP A 63 -12.34 6.51 7.10
N ALA A 64 -12.52 6.33 8.42
CA ALA A 64 -13.80 5.90 8.99
C ALA A 64 -14.96 6.89 8.75
N VAL A 65 -14.70 8.20 8.72
CA VAL A 65 -15.72 9.21 8.36
C VAL A 65 -16.05 9.13 6.87
N VAL A 66 -15.05 9.00 5.99
CA VAL A 66 -15.26 8.86 4.55
C VAL A 66 -16.10 7.62 4.27
N ASP A 67 -15.72 6.47 4.82
CA ASP A 67 -16.44 5.21 4.66
C ASP A 67 -17.89 5.31 5.16
N ALA A 68 -18.08 5.88 6.37
CA ALA A 68 -19.42 6.07 6.92
C ALA A 68 -20.30 6.91 5.99
N ARG A 69 -19.78 8.03 5.48
CA ARG A 69 -20.56 8.90 4.58
C ARG A 69 -20.80 8.27 3.21
N MET A 70 -19.84 7.55 2.65
CA MET A 70 -20.01 6.79 1.42
C MET A 70 -21.14 5.76 1.54
N GLU A 71 -21.28 5.14 2.71
CA GLU A 71 -22.34 4.18 3.02
C GLU A 71 -23.64 4.82 3.55
N GLY A 72 -23.69 6.15 3.66
CA GLY A 72 -24.85 6.88 4.21
C GLY A 72 -25.08 6.65 5.71
N ARG A 73 -24.07 6.22 6.44
CA ARG A 73 -24.03 6.09 7.91
C ARG A 73 -23.66 7.41 8.58
N PRO A 74 -24.05 7.63 9.85
CA PRO A 74 -23.59 8.79 10.61
C PRO A 74 -22.09 8.76 10.84
N ASP A 75 -21.47 9.94 10.92
CA ASP A 75 -20.05 10.09 11.23
C ASP A 75 -19.70 9.40 12.56
N PRO A 76 -18.58 8.65 12.62
CA PRO A 76 -18.08 8.10 13.88
C PRO A 76 -17.67 9.22 14.83
N VAL A 77 -17.69 8.93 16.13
CA VAL A 77 -17.20 9.85 17.15
C VAL A 77 -15.67 9.90 17.05
N PRO A 78 -15.06 11.09 16.83
CA PRO A 78 -13.61 11.21 16.73
C PRO A 78 -12.94 11.03 18.09
N ILE A 79 -11.69 10.55 18.07
CA ILE A 79 -10.85 10.42 19.27
C ILE A 79 -10.33 11.81 19.64
N ASP A 80 -10.57 12.28 20.85
CA ASP A 80 -10.14 13.62 21.27
C ASP A 80 -8.70 13.62 21.80
N ARG A 81 -8.33 12.57 22.53
CA ARG A 81 -7.04 12.48 23.23
C ARG A 81 -6.37 11.15 22.99
N LEU A 82 -5.08 11.22 22.70
CA LEU A 82 -4.21 10.06 22.57
C LEU A 82 -3.13 10.11 23.65
N ALA A 83 -2.84 8.96 24.26
CA ALA A 83 -1.73 8.83 25.20
C ALA A 83 -0.90 7.58 24.90
N VAL A 84 0.42 7.73 24.96
CA VAL A 84 1.38 6.63 24.95
C VAL A 84 2.08 6.61 26.29
N ILE A 85 2.06 5.47 26.97
CA ILE A 85 2.67 5.29 28.28
C ILE A 85 3.64 4.13 28.22
N LEU A 86 4.91 4.35 28.59
CA LEU A 86 5.91 3.30 28.75
C LEU A 86 6.21 3.14 30.25
N ARG A 87 6.32 1.89 30.69
CA ARG A 87 6.66 1.51 32.07
C ARG A 87 7.82 0.54 32.08
N ASP A 88 8.64 0.59 33.13
CA ASP A 88 9.70 -0.38 33.36
C ASP A 88 9.13 -1.77 33.73
N ALA A 89 10.03 -2.75 33.89
CA ALA A 89 9.68 -4.11 34.28
C ALA A 89 8.98 -4.22 35.66
N ASP A 90 9.18 -3.25 36.55
CA ASP A 90 8.54 -3.18 37.87
C ASP A 90 7.17 -2.45 37.82
N GLY A 91 6.78 -1.95 36.65
CA GLY A 91 5.54 -1.20 36.43
C GLY A 91 5.65 0.30 36.77
N GLY A 92 6.86 0.80 37.03
CA GLY A 92 7.15 2.22 37.20
C GLY A 92 7.01 2.96 35.87
N GLU A 93 6.30 4.09 35.86
CA GLU A 93 6.15 4.91 34.66
C GLU A 93 7.49 5.54 34.26
N LEU A 94 7.99 5.15 33.08
CA LEU A 94 9.20 5.72 32.50
C LEU A 94 8.87 7.03 31.78
N ILE A 95 7.80 7.03 30.97
CA ILE A 95 7.31 8.21 30.27
C ILE A 95 5.83 8.08 29.95
N ALA A 96 5.12 9.21 29.99
CA ALA A 96 3.76 9.36 29.48
C ALA A 96 3.68 10.59 28.58
N MET A 97 3.34 10.35 27.30
CA MET A 97 3.12 11.40 26.30
C MET A 97 1.63 11.47 26.00
N THR A 98 1.08 12.69 25.94
CA THR A 98 -0.34 12.90 25.65
C THR A 98 -0.54 14.00 24.62
N ALA A 99 -1.41 13.76 23.65
CA ALA A 99 -1.81 14.73 22.64
C ALA A 99 -3.32 14.95 22.69
N LYS A 100 -3.73 16.17 22.34
CA LYS A 100 -5.08 16.46 21.89
C LYS A 100 -5.07 16.42 20.36
N LEU A 101 -5.85 15.53 19.77
CA LEU A 101 -5.94 15.41 18.32
C LEU A 101 -6.80 16.54 17.75
N ILE A 102 -6.36 17.10 16.63
CA ILE A 102 -7.10 18.15 15.90
C ILE A 102 -7.51 17.55 14.55
N HIS A 103 -8.78 17.18 14.45
CA HIS A 103 -9.35 16.62 13.24
C HIS A 103 -9.72 17.72 12.26
N LEU A 104 -9.23 17.62 11.03
CA LEU A 104 -9.65 18.52 9.96
C LEU A 104 -11.08 18.15 9.53
N PRO A 105 -11.97 19.13 9.33
CA PRO A 105 -13.33 18.86 8.90
C PRO A 105 -13.32 18.25 7.50
N ILE A 106 -13.96 17.09 7.37
CA ILE A 106 -14.15 16.42 6.09
C ILE A 106 -15.37 17.02 5.41
N THR A 107 -15.16 17.58 4.22
CA THR A 107 -16.22 18.23 3.44
C THR A 107 -16.91 17.22 2.51
N ASP A 108 -18.15 17.49 2.14
CA ASP A 108 -18.88 16.65 1.19
C ASP A 108 -18.17 16.58 -0.18
N ALA A 109 -17.57 17.70 -0.61
CA ALA A 109 -16.76 17.76 -1.83
C ALA A 109 -15.56 16.79 -1.78
N TYR A 110 -14.92 16.65 -0.62
CA TYR A 110 -13.83 15.68 -0.45
C TYR A 110 -14.34 14.24 -0.53
N VAL A 111 -15.49 13.94 0.08
CA VAL A 111 -16.11 12.60 -0.01
C VAL A 111 -16.51 12.28 -1.45
N GLU A 112 -17.07 13.24 -2.18
CA GLU A 112 -17.40 13.10 -3.61
C GLU A 112 -16.15 12.82 -4.46
N GLU A 113 -15.03 13.48 -4.17
CA GLU A 113 -13.74 13.23 -4.82
C GLU A 113 -13.25 11.81 -4.55
N GLN A 114 -13.34 11.31 -3.32
CA GLN A 114 -12.96 9.93 -2.98
C GLN A 114 -13.85 8.91 -3.70
N ILE A 115 -15.16 9.14 -3.76
CA ILE A 115 -16.09 8.28 -4.52
C ILE A 115 -15.74 8.28 -6.01
N ALA A 116 -15.42 9.45 -6.57
CA ALA A 116 -15.03 9.57 -7.97
C ALA A 116 -13.72 8.83 -8.26
N LEU A 117 -12.74 8.93 -7.36
CA LEU A 117 -11.47 8.21 -7.45
C LEU A 117 -11.69 6.70 -7.46
N LEU A 118 -12.46 6.16 -6.50
CA LEU A 118 -12.76 4.73 -6.42
C LEU A 118 -13.48 4.22 -7.67
N ARG A 119 -14.45 4.97 -8.19
CA ARG A 119 -15.13 4.63 -9.45
C ARG A 119 -14.19 4.62 -10.64
N ALA A 120 -13.26 5.58 -10.72
CA ALA A 120 -12.27 5.62 -11.78
C ALA A 120 -11.32 4.42 -11.69
N THR A 121 -10.91 4.03 -10.48
CA THR A 121 -10.12 2.83 -10.23
C THR A 121 -10.87 1.56 -10.63
N GLU A 122 -12.14 1.41 -10.24
CA GLU A 122 -12.97 0.26 -10.63
C GLU A 122 -13.17 0.16 -12.15
N GLU A 123 -13.36 1.30 -12.83
CA GLU A 123 -13.51 1.34 -14.29
C GLU A 123 -12.20 0.95 -14.98
N GLU A 124 -11.07 1.45 -14.48
CA GLU A 124 -9.75 1.12 -14.99
C GLU A 124 -9.42 -0.36 -14.76
N ASP A 125 -9.71 -0.90 -13.58
CA ASP A 125 -9.56 -2.33 -13.27
C ASP A 125 -10.42 -3.18 -14.20
N ARG A 126 -11.67 -2.75 -14.47
CA ARG A 126 -12.55 -3.42 -15.43
C ARG A 126 -11.98 -3.37 -16.85
N ARG A 127 -11.47 -2.21 -17.27
CA ARG A 127 -10.83 -2.01 -18.58
C ARG A 127 -9.62 -2.92 -18.74
N LEU A 128 -8.75 -2.98 -17.74
CA LEU A 128 -7.56 -3.83 -17.71
C LEU A 128 -7.93 -5.31 -17.67
N ALA A 129 -8.96 -5.71 -16.93
CA ALA A 129 -9.46 -7.08 -16.92
C ALA A 129 -10.00 -7.52 -18.29
N LEU A 130 -10.77 -6.66 -18.96
CA LEU A 130 -11.27 -6.92 -20.32
C LEU A 130 -10.14 -6.98 -21.34
N ALA A 131 -9.17 -6.07 -21.27
CA ALA A 131 -7.98 -6.09 -22.14
C ALA A 131 -7.14 -7.35 -21.92
N ARG A 132 -7.01 -7.83 -20.67
CA ARG A 132 -6.37 -9.12 -20.36
C ARG A 132 -7.10 -10.29 -21.00
N GLN A 133 -8.44 -10.32 -20.94
CA GLN A 133 -9.23 -11.38 -21.60
C GLN A 133 -9.11 -11.34 -23.13
N GLN A 134 -9.17 -10.17 -23.75
CA GLN A 134 -9.04 -10.01 -25.20
C GLN A 134 -7.64 -10.37 -25.72
N ASN A 135 -6.58 -10.08 -24.95
CA ASN A 135 -5.21 -10.46 -25.31
C ASN A 135 -4.94 -11.96 -25.15
N LEU A 136 -5.66 -12.66 -24.27
CA LEU A 136 -5.60 -14.12 -24.14
C LEU A 136 -6.32 -14.85 -25.30
N GLU A 137 -7.30 -14.21 -25.93
CA GLU A 137 -8.07 -14.78 -27.05
C GLU A 137 -7.48 -14.49 -28.44
N GLN A 138 -6.42 -13.66 -28.56
CA GLN A 138 -5.78 -13.37 -29.84
C GLN A 138 -4.45 -14.13 -30.02
N PRO A 139 -4.42 -15.24 -30.79
CA PRO A 139 -3.17 -15.79 -31.30
C PRO A 139 -2.66 -14.86 -32.41
N HIS A 140 -1.65 -14.04 -32.10
CA HIS A 140 -0.75 -13.30 -33.01
C HIS A 140 -1.29 -13.08 -34.45
N LEU A 141 -2.15 -12.09 -34.66
CA LEU A 141 -2.50 -11.63 -36.01
C LEU A 141 -1.46 -10.65 -36.53
N SER A 142 -0.34 -11.21 -36.97
CA SER A 142 0.61 -10.60 -37.90
C SER A 142 0.02 -10.60 -39.31
N ALA A 143 -0.98 -9.77 -39.62
CA ALA A 143 -1.35 -9.49 -41.01
C ALA A 143 -2.32 -8.30 -41.13
N LEU A 144 -2.03 -7.43 -42.10
CA LEU A 144 -2.92 -6.46 -42.80
C LEU A 144 -2.75 -4.98 -42.44
N LEU A 145 -1.73 -4.36 -43.03
CA LEU A 145 -1.84 -2.99 -43.56
C LEU A 145 -1.34 -2.97 -45.00
N ASN A 146 -2.25 -3.12 -45.95
CA ASN A 146 -2.02 -2.94 -47.38
C ASN A 146 -3.21 -2.14 -47.94
N TYR A 147 -3.05 -0.84 -48.16
CA TYR A 147 -4.04 0.05 -48.78
C TYR A 147 -3.46 0.67 -50.06
N PRO A 148 -4.15 0.60 -51.22
CA PRO A 148 -3.67 1.22 -52.45
C PRO A 148 -4.24 2.64 -52.70
N LEU A 149 -3.30 3.58 -52.90
CA LEU A 149 -3.25 4.81 -53.73
C LEU A 149 -4.53 5.43 -54.32
N GLU A 150 -4.74 6.73 -54.03
CA GLU A 150 -5.48 7.71 -54.86
C GLU A 150 -4.50 8.69 -55.59
N PRO A 151 -4.85 9.23 -56.77
CA PRO A 151 -3.92 9.98 -57.64
C PRO A 151 -3.74 11.47 -57.26
N PRO A 152 -2.60 12.11 -57.65
CA PRO A 152 -2.16 13.38 -57.09
C PRO A 152 -2.75 14.63 -57.77
N LEU A 153 -2.95 15.69 -56.97
CA LEU A 153 -3.13 17.08 -57.41
C LEU A 153 -1.77 17.75 -57.73
N PRO A 154 -1.73 18.79 -58.60
CA PRO A 154 -0.47 19.40 -59.04
C PRO A 154 0.24 20.22 -57.93
N PRO A 155 1.59 20.35 -58.00
CA PRO A 155 2.41 20.67 -56.83
C PRO A 155 2.56 22.17 -56.55
N LEU A 156 2.33 22.56 -55.30
CA LEU A 156 2.98 23.71 -54.66
C LEU A 156 4.29 23.19 -54.07
N GLU A 157 5.44 23.78 -54.40
CA GLU A 157 6.75 23.39 -53.85
C GLU A 157 6.77 23.57 -52.33
N PRO A 158 6.81 22.47 -51.53
CA PRO A 158 6.97 22.55 -50.08
C PRO A 158 8.47 22.59 -49.72
N PRO A 159 8.82 23.17 -48.56
CA PRO A 159 10.19 23.11 -48.04
C PRO A 159 10.67 21.66 -47.92
N GLU A 160 11.97 21.45 -48.13
CA GLU A 160 12.64 20.14 -48.05
C GLU A 160 12.17 19.37 -46.81
N PRO A 161 11.54 18.19 -46.96
CA PRO A 161 11.11 17.40 -45.83
C PRO A 161 12.34 16.94 -45.03
N PRO A 162 12.28 16.94 -43.69
CA PRO A 162 13.35 16.35 -42.89
C PRO A 162 13.59 14.89 -43.33
N PRO A 163 14.83 14.39 -43.24
CA PRO A 163 15.13 13.01 -43.58
C PRO A 163 14.19 12.10 -42.78
N ALA A 164 13.56 11.14 -43.47
CA ALA A 164 12.67 10.19 -42.83
C ALA A 164 13.45 9.48 -41.71
N PRO A 165 12.90 9.41 -40.48
CA PRO A 165 13.55 8.69 -39.39
C PRO A 165 13.78 7.24 -39.81
N ASP A 166 14.93 6.68 -39.40
CA ASP A 166 15.22 5.27 -39.60
C ASP A 166 14.08 4.44 -38.96
N PRO A 167 13.35 3.62 -39.72
CA PRO A 167 12.25 2.80 -39.18
C PRO A 167 12.68 1.93 -38.00
N GLN A 168 13.95 1.52 -37.95
CA GLN A 168 14.48 0.73 -36.85
C GLN A 168 14.73 1.57 -35.60
N SER A 169 15.23 2.80 -35.76
CA SER A 169 15.35 3.76 -34.65
C SER A 169 13.98 4.09 -34.07
N GLN A 170 12.98 4.32 -34.93
CA GLN A 170 11.61 4.59 -34.48
C GLN A 170 11.02 3.42 -33.69
N ARG A 171 11.26 2.18 -34.14
CA ARG A 171 10.83 0.99 -33.41
C ARG A 171 11.50 0.84 -32.04
N VAL A 172 12.77 1.21 -31.92
CA VAL A 172 13.48 1.23 -30.62
C VAL A 172 12.84 2.24 -29.69
N ASP A 173 12.60 3.47 -30.16
CA ASP A 173 11.98 4.54 -29.37
C ASP A 173 10.56 4.16 -28.91
N ASP A 174 9.79 3.49 -29.77
CA ASP A 174 8.43 3.02 -29.44
C ASP A 174 8.45 1.93 -28.36
N LEU A 175 9.41 0.99 -28.42
CA LEU A 175 9.57 -0.06 -27.40
C LEU A 175 9.97 0.51 -26.04
N GLU A 176 10.89 1.49 -26.03
CA GLU A 176 11.32 2.15 -24.79
C GLU A 176 10.21 2.99 -24.18
N ARG A 177 9.45 3.72 -25.02
CA ARG A 177 8.27 4.46 -24.55
C ARG A 177 7.24 3.51 -23.94
N ALA A 178 6.94 2.40 -24.61
CA ALA A 178 6.01 1.40 -24.08
C ALA A 178 6.51 0.77 -22.76
N ALA A 179 7.82 0.57 -22.59
CA ALA A 179 8.41 0.10 -21.34
C ALA A 179 8.26 1.13 -20.21
N GLU A 180 8.44 2.42 -20.53
CA GLU A 180 8.26 3.51 -19.57
C GLU A 180 6.79 3.70 -19.17
N ASP A 181 5.87 3.70 -20.12
CA ASP A 181 4.43 3.79 -19.87
C ASP A 181 3.95 2.65 -18.94
N LEU A 182 4.52 1.44 -19.09
CA LEU A 182 4.25 0.32 -18.18
C LEU A 182 4.76 0.57 -16.75
N ARG A 183 5.92 1.21 -16.58
CA ARG A 183 6.45 1.54 -15.26
C ARG A 183 5.65 2.67 -14.61
N GLU A 184 5.30 3.70 -15.36
CA GLU A 184 4.53 4.85 -14.87
C GLU A 184 3.11 4.45 -14.43
N SER A 185 2.53 3.43 -15.06
CA SER A 185 1.20 2.91 -14.70
C SER A 185 1.21 1.92 -13.53
N ALA A 186 2.37 1.39 -13.15
CA ALA A 186 2.50 0.46 -12.03
C ALA A 186 2.69 1.19 -10.70
N VAL A 187 2.18 0.60 -9.62
CA VAL A 187 2.54 1.03 -8.26
C VAL A 187 4.01 0.68 -8.02
N ASP A 188 4.70 1.55 -7.28
CA ASP A 188 6.10 1.32 -6.90
C ASP A 188 6.28 -0.05 -6.19
N PRO A 189 7.20 -0.92 -6.68
CA PRO A 189 7.50 -2.21 -6.05
C PRO A 189 8.00 -2.10 -4.62
N ASP A 190 8.73 -1.03 -4.26
CA ASP A 190 9.17 -0.82 -2.88
C ASP A 190 7.99 -0.49 -1.96
N HIS A 191 7.05 0.32 -2.44
CA HIS A 191 5.78 0.58 -1.74
C HIS A 191 4.99 -0.71 -1.47
N CYS A 192 4.80 -1.57 -2.48
CA CYS A 192 4.06 -2.83 -2.30
C CYS A 192 4.75 -3.77 -1.30
N ARG A 193 6.09 -3.89 -1.37
CA ARG A 193 6.87 -4.70 -0.42
C ARG A 193 6.75 -4.19 1.01
N ARG A 194 6.85 -2.86 1.22
CA ARG A 194 6.68 -2.26 2.54
C ARG A 194 5.27 -2.51 3.08
N LYS A 195 4.23 -2.32 2.26
CA LYS A 195 2.84 -2.56 2.68
C LYS A 195 2.52 -4.02 2.96
N LEU A 196 3.10 -4.95 2.19
CA LEU A 196 2.99 -6.37 2.48
C LEU A 196 3.63 -6.70 3.84
N PHE A 197 4.84 -6.22 4.09
CA PHE A 197 5.53 -6.43 5.37
C PHE A 197 4.73 -5.86 6.55
N GLU A 198 4.19 -4.64 6.43
CA GLU A 198 3.31 -4.03 7.45
C GLU A 198 2.03 -4.85 7.69
N ALA A 199 1.45 -5.47 6.65
CA ALA A 199 0.27 -6.31 6.77
C ALA A 199 0.58 -7.67 7.42
N GLU A 200 1.70 -8.29 7.04
CA GLU A 200 2.17 -9.55 7.64
C GLU A 200 2.46 -9.38 9.12
N HIS A 201 3.05 -8.24 9.49
CA HIS A 201 3.32 -7.94 10.89
C HIS A 201 2.04 -7.79 11.71
N ARG A 202 1.08 -7.00 11.20
CA ARG A 202 -0.25 -6.84 11.84
C ARG A 202 -1.01 -8.16 11.96
N LEU A 203 -0.88 -9.06 11.00
CA LEU A 203 -1.44 -10.41 11.10
C LEU A 203 -0.79 -11.20 12.24
N ALA A 204 0.55 -11.19 12.34
CA ALA A 204 1.27 -11.89 13.39
C ALA A 204 0.88 -11.38 14.79
N ASP A 205 0.74 -10.07 14.96
CA ASP A 205 0.30 -9.44 16.21
C ASP A 205 -1.13 -9.84 16.56
N ALA A 206 -2.05 -9.80 15.60
CA ALA A 206 -3.43 -10.23 15.78
C ALA A 206 -3.52 -11.72 16.19
N GLU A 207 -2.73 -12.60 15.57
CA GLU A 207 -2.64 -14.01 15.93
C GLU A 207 -2.06 -14.23 17.32
N GLN A 208 -1.10 -13.41 17.74
CA GLN A 208 -0.54 -13.47 19.09
C GLN A 208 -1.57 -13.03 20.14
N GLN A 209 -2.29 -11.93 19.90
CA GLN A 209 -3.37 -11.48 20.77
C GLN A 209 -4.48 -12.53 20.88
N GLN A 210 -4.88 -13.14 19.76
CA GLN A 210 -5.85 -14.23 19.77
C GLN A 210 -5.37 -15.41 20.63
N ARG A 211 -4.11 -15.83 20.50
CA ARG A 211 -3.53 -16.90 21.33
C ARG A 211 -3.53 -16.57 22.82
N GLN A 212 -3.29 -15.32 23.20
CA GLN A 212 -3.37 -14.88 24.59
C GLN A 212 -4.80 -14.96 25.14
N LEU A 213 -5.79 -14.56 24.35
CA LEU A 213 -7.21 -14.61 24.73
C LEU A 213 -7.75 -16.04 24.92
N ILE A 214 -7.23 -17.02 24.18
CA ILE A 214 -7.58 -18.44 24.37
C ILE A 214 -7.31 -18.88 25.82
N HIS A 215 -6.24 -18.39 26.45
CA HIS A 215 -5.89 -18.73 27.83
C HIS A 215 -6.79 -18.06 28.87
N LEU A 216 -7.45 -16.96 28.53
CA LEU A 216 -8.33 -16.20 29.41
C LEU A 216 -9.78 -16.71 29.41
N GLY A 217 -10.17 -17.48 28.39
CA GLY A 217 -11.48 -18.15 28.33
C GLY A 217 -12.67 -17.21 28.07
N ASP A 218 -12.44 -16.01 27.56
CA ASP A 218 -13.49 -15.08 27.16
C ASP A 218 -13.92 -15.34 25.70
N GLU A 219 -15.06 -16.01 25.53
CA GLU A 219 -15.57 -16.42 24.21
C GLU A 219 -15.92 -15.23 23.30
N ILE A 220 -16.41 -14.12 23.85
CA ILE A 220 -16.78 -12.93 23.07
C ILE A 220 -15.52 -12.22 22.57
N ALA A 221 -14.53 -12.05 23.46
CA ALA A 221 -13.24 -11.47 23.07
C ALA A 221 -12.52 -12.34 22.04
N LEU A 222 -12.63 -13.67 22.16
CA LEU A 222 -12.03 -14.61 21.21
C LEU A 222 -12.66 -14.54 19.82
N GLU A 223 -13.99 -14.41 19.72
CA GLU A 223 -14.69 -14.22 18.44
C GLU A 223 -14.29 -12.91 17.77
N ALA A 224 -14.22 -11.82 18.53
CA ALA A 224 -13.77 -10.52 18.02
C ALA A 224 -12.31 -10.58 17.51
N ALA A 225 -11.42 -11.24 18.25
CA ALA A 225 -10.03 -11.44 17.85
C ALA A 225 -9.92 -12.31 16.59
N ALA A 226 -10.72 -13.38 16.46
CA ALA A 226 -10.76 -14.19 15.25
C ALA A 226 -11.18 -13.37 14.03
N GLY A 227 -12.20 -12.53 14.16
CA GLY A 227 -12.62 -11.62 13.09
C GLY A 227 -11.54 -10.59 12.72
N HIS A 228 -10.74 -10.14 13.68
CA HIS A 228 -9.60 -9.26 13.40
C HIS A 228 -8.49 -9.96 12.63
N VAL A 229 -8.11 -11.18 13.03
CA VAL A 229 -7.14 -12.03 12.31
C VAL A 229 -7.58 -12.25 10.87
N THR A 230 -8.86 -12.55 10.63
CA THR A 230 -9.38 -12.71 9.26
C THR A 230 -9.18 -11.46 8.40
N ARG A 231 -9.52 -10.27 8.92
CA ARG A 231 -9.31 -9.00 8.17
C ARG A 231 -7.83 -8.73 7.88
N CYS A 232 -6.94 -9.00 8.84
CA CYS A 232 -5.50 -8.86 8.62
C CYS A 232 -5.00 -9.82 7.54
N ALA A 233 -5.48 -11.07 7.54
CA ALA A 233 -5.12 -12.07 6.53
C ALA A 233 -5.62 -11.72 5.12
N GLU A 234 -6.81 -11.13 5.01
CA GLU A 234 -7.33 -10.57 3.75
C GLU A 234 -6.42 -9.44 3.24
N GLN A 235 -5.95 -8.56 4.14
CA GLN A 235 -5.08 -7.46 3.77
C GLN A 235 -3.68 -7.93 3.33
N VAL A 236 -3.12 -8.97 3.96
CA VAL A 236 -1.89 -9.63 3.49
C VAL A 236 -2.08 -10.18 2.08
N SER A 237 -3.19 -10.89 1.86
CA SER A 237 -3.50 -11.49 0.55
C SER A 237 -3.62 -10.42 -0.54
N PHE A 238 -4.31 -9.31 -0.26
CA PHE A 238 -4.40 -8.16 -1.16
C PHE A 238 -3.03 -7.60 -1.56
N TRP A 239 -2.15 -7.34 -0.59
CA TRP A 239 -0.83 -6.79 -0.88
C TRP A 239 0.10 -7.78 -1.57
N HIS A 240 -0.04 -9.07 -1.29
CA HIS A 240 0.67 -10.13 -1.99
C HIS A 240 0.29 -10.19 -3.47
N ASP A 241 -1.02 -10.14 -3.77
CA ASP A 241 -1.53 -10.13 -5.14
C ASP A 241 -1.06 -8.87 -5.88
N ARG A 242 -1.13 -7.71 -5.22
CA ARG A 242 -0.66 -6.45 -5.80
C ARG A 242 0.84 -6.45 -6.08
N SER A 243 1.65 -7.00 -5.17
CA SER A 243 3.10 -7.17 -5.37
C SER A 243 3.40 -8.09 -6.55
N SER A 244 2.63 -9.15 -6.72
CA SER A 244 2.77 -10.08 -7.84
C SER A 244 2.45 -9.42 -9.18
N GLU A 245 1.37 -8.64 -9.23
CA GLU A 245 0.97 -7.87 -10.42
C GLU A 245 2.02 -6.82 -10.82
N VAL A 246 2.51 -6.04 -9.84
CA VAL A 246 3.57 -5.05 -10.10
C VAL A 246 4.84 -5.74 -10.61
N THR A 247 5.23 -6.87 -10.02
CA THR A 247 6.39 -7.64 -10.48
C THR A 247 6.23 -8.08 -11.93
N GLU A 248 5.04 -8.55 -12.31
CA GLU A 248 4.76 -8.93 -13.69
C GLU A 248 4.88 -7.74 -14.66
N ILE A 249 4.36 -6.56 -14.29
CA ILE A 249 4.47 -5.35 -15.11
C ILE A 249 5.93 -4.97 -15.35
N TYR A 250 6.75 -4.95 -14.29
CA TYR A 250 8.18 -4.63 -14.41
C TYR A 250 8.95 -5.67 -15.22
N LEU A 251 8.60 -6.95 -15.14
CA LEU A 251 9.18 -7.99 -15.99
C LEU A 251 8.83 -7.79 -17.47
N ARG A 252 7.59 -7.37 -17.79
CA ARG A 252 7.17 -7.04 -19.15
C ARG A 252 7.92 -5.81 -19.68
N ALA A 253 8.06 -4.75 -18.88
CA ALA A 253 8.86 -3.58 -19.24
C ALA A 253 10.32 -3.95 -19.52
N ALA A 254 10.93 -4.78 -18.68
CA ALA A 254 12.30 -5.27 -18.89
C ALA A 254 12.46 -6.11 -20.17
N ALA A 255 11.42 -6.87 -20.56
CA ALA A 255 11.43 -7.62 -21.81
C ALA A 255 11.40 -6.70 -23.05
N LEU A 256 10.64 -5.60 -23.00
CA LEU A 256 10.62 -4.58 -24.05
C LEU A 256 11.98 -3.89 -24.21
N ASP A 257 12.61 -3.50 -23.10
CA ASP A 257 13.97 -2.95 -23.10
C ASP A 257 14.99 -3.93 -23.68
N ALA A 258 14.86 -5.23 -23.35
CA ALA A 258 15.74 -6.26 -23.90
C ALA A 258 15.55 -6.42 -25.42
N GLU A 259 14.33 -6.26 -25.94
CA GLU A 259 14.07 -6.21 -27.39
C GLU A 259 14.67 -4.96 -28.04
N ALA A 260 14.45 -3.78 -27.46
CA ALA A 260 15.03 -2.52 -27.94
C ALA A 260 16.57 -2.60 -28.00
N ASN A 261 17.20 -3.13 -26.96
CA ASN A 261 18.65 -3.32 -26.90
C ASN A 261 19.17 -4.34 -27.93
N ARG A 262 18.41 -5.38 -28.25
CA ARG A 262 18.76 -6.32 -29.33
C ARG A 262 18.73 -5.63 -30.69
N LEU A 263 17.70 -4.82 -30.96
CA LEU A 263 17.56 -4.08 -32.22
C LEU A 263 18.67 -3.04 -32.42
N ARG A 264 19.16 -2.42 -31.34
CA ARG A 264 20.32 -1.50 -31.39
C ARG A 264 21.61 -2.22 -31.77
N ARG A 265 21.83 -3.44 -31.25
CA ARG A 265 23.06 -4.21 -31.47
C ARG A 265 23.11 -4.90 -32.83
N SER A 266 21.96 -5.05 -33.50
CA SER A 266 21.89 -5.57 -34.86
C SER A 266 22.17 -4.54 -35.95
N ASN A 267 22.39 -3.28 -35.58
CA ASN A 267 22.93 -2.20 -36.41
C ASN A 267 24.43 -2.02 -36.14
#